data_AF-A0A1G3LLK1-F1
#
_entry.id   AF-A0A1G3LLK1-F1
#
_cell.length_a   1.000
_cell.length_b   1.000
_cell.length_c   1.000
_cell.angle_alpha   90.00
_cell.angle_beta   90.00
_cell.angle_gamma   90.00
#
_symmetry.space_group_name_H-M   'P 1'
#
loop_
_entity.id
_entity.type
_entity.pdbx_description
1 polymer ?
#
loop_
_entity_poly.entity_id
_entity_poly.type
_entity_poly.pdbx_seq_one_letter_code
_entity_poly.pdbx_strand_id
1 'polypeptide(L)'
;MPPRSKFSRHAMVVGIQDASNRVLLTDREPFTYRESPDTEHYVVKQTDTLMRIAGRKYRGMVRPAGLWWVIADFQIGAPGWEEPPSDPTLELALGAILFLPSHRVVQEDIISENRRDLMSPTSIFR
;
A
#
# COMPACT_ATOMS: atom_id res chain seq x y z
N MET A 1 -2.93 -10.49 16.87
CA MET A 1 -3.43 -9.10 17.00
C MET A 1 -3.00 -8.33 15.77
N PRO A 2 -3.90 -7.60 15.07
CA PRO A 2 -3.52 -6.80 13.92
C PRO A 2 -2.54 -5.67 14.33
N PRO A 3 -1.61 -5.28 13.45
CA PRO A 3 -0.63 -4.25 13.77
C PRO A 3 -1.30 -2.90 14.04
N ARG A 4 -0.97 -2.30 15.19
CA ARG A 4 -1.54 -0.99 15.62
C ARG A 4 -1.04 0.21 14.82
N SER A 5 -0.04 0.02 13.95
CA SER A 5 0.53 1.10 13.14
C SER A 5 -0.23 1.25 11.83
N LYS A 6 -0.88 2.40 11.62
CA LYS A 6 -1.56 2.76 10.36
C LYS A 6 -0.63 2.83 9.13
N PHE A 7 0.68 2.93 9.35
CA PHE A 7 1.69 2.95 8.29
C PHE A 7 2.20 1.55 7.92
N SER A 8 1.65 0.50 8.54
CA SER A 8 1.93 -0.89 8.18
C SER A 8 1.14 -1.29 6.94
N ARG A 9 1.78 -2.05 6.06
CA ARG A 9 1.09 -2.66 4.91
C ARG A 9 -0.06 -3.59 5.33
N HIS A 10 -0.02 -4.14 6.54
CA HIS A 10 -1.05 -5.02 7.10
C HIS A 10 -2.02 -4.29 8.06
N ALA A 11 -2.08 -2.96 8.03
CA ALA A 11 -2.92 -2.17 8.94
C ALA A 11 -4.42 -2.43 8.80
N MET A 12 -4.86 -2.98 7.66
CA MET A 12 -6.27 -3.25 7.37
C MET A 12 -6.67 -4.73 7.51
N VAL A 13 -5.74 -5.58 7.94
CA VAL A 13 -6.03 -6.99 8.14
C VAL A 13 -6.80 -7.20 9.44
N VAL A 14 -7.84 -8.02 9.40
CA VAL A 14 -8.70 -8.28 10.57
C VAL A 14 -8.43 -9.68 11.13
N GLY A 15 -8.61 -9.84 12.44
CA GLY A 15 -8.59 -11.16 13.09
C GLY A 15 -9.94 -11.85 12.95
N ILE A 16 -9.97 -13.03 12.33
CA ILE A 16 -11.13 -13.91 12.27
C ILE A 16 -10.88 -15.16 13.11
N GLN A 17 -11.94 -15.72 13.68
CA GLN A 17 -11.85 -16.98 14.41
C GLN A 17 -12.33 -18.12 13.52
N ASP A 18 -11.52 -19.17 13.39
CA ASP A 18 -11.90 -20.37 12.64
C ASP A 18 -12.76 -21.34 13.49
N ALA A 19 -13.30 -22.38 12.85
CA ALA A 19 -14.11 -23.41 13.52
C ALA A 19 -13.35 -24.20 14.61
N SER A 20 -12.02 -24.11 14.63
CA SER A 20 -11.14 -24.72 15.62
C SER A 20 -10.71 -23.74 16.72
N ASN A 21 -11.41 -22.60 16.85
CA ASN A 21 -11.17 -21.56 17.84
C ASN A 21 -9.80 -20.85 17.70
N ARG A 22 -9.13 -20.95 16.54
CA ARG A 22 -7.87 -20.26 16.26
C ARG A 22 -8.13 -18.88 15.68
N VAL A 23 -7.35 -17.90 16.09
CA VAL A 23 -7.40 -16.54 15.54
C VAL A 23 -6.45 -16.44 14.37
N LEU A 24 -6.99 -16.25 13.17
CA LEU A 24 -6.26 -16.07 11.93
C LEU A 24 -6.41 -14.62 11.46
N LEU A 25 -5.44 -14.17 10.68
CA LEU A 25 -5.52 -12.88 10.00
C LEU A 25 -6.15 -13.09 8.62
N THR A 26 -7.05 -12.19 8.21
CA THR A 26 -7.57 -12.19 6.85
C THR A 26 -6.46 -11.94 5.83
N ASP A 27 -6.74 -12.26 4.57
CA ASP A 27 -5.86 -11.82 3.50
C ASP A 27 -5.81 -10.29 3.42
N ARG A 28 -4.68 -9.79 2.96
CA ARG A 28 -4.45 -8.35 2.81
C ARG A 28 -5.05 -7.87 1.49
N GLU A 29 -5.96 -6.92 1.56
CA GLU A 29 -6.48 -6.24 0.37
C GLU A 29 -5.58 -5.05 -0.01
N PRO A 30 -4.83 -5.11 -1.13
CA PRO A 30 -4.02 -3.97 -1.57
C PRO A 30 -4.90 -2.82 -2.05
N PHE A 31 -4.39 -1.58 -1.93
CA PHE A 31 -5.01 -0.44 -2.61
C PHE A 31 -4.40 -0.33 -4.01
N THR A 32 -5.15 -0.81 -5.00
CA THR A 32 -4.66 -0.95 -6.39
C THR A 32 -4.78 0.33 -7.19
N TYR A 33 -4.22 0.33 -8.40
CA TYR A 33 -4.30 1.46 -9.33
C TYR A 33 -5.74 1.93 -9.53
N ARG A 34 -5.93 3.25 -9.49
CA ARG A 34 -7.16 3.93 -9.91
C ARG A 34 -6.77 5.15 -10.72
N GLU A 35 -7.34 5.27 -11.91
CA GLU A 35 -7.16 6.47 -12.72
C GLU A 35 -7.76 7.67 -11.98
N SER A 36 -6.95 8.70 -11.78
CA SER A 36 -7.32 9.90 -11.06
C SER A 36 -6.44 11.05 -11.53
N PRO A 37 -6.96 12.31 -11.58
CA PRO A 37 -6.13 13.49 -11.80
C PRO A 37 -4.99 13.65 -10.79
N ASP A 38 -5.11 13.03 -9.62
CA ASP A 38 -4.11 13.07 -8.55
C ASP A 38 -2.98 12.03 -8.73
N THR A 39 -3.09 11.14 -9.71
CA THR A 39 -2.06 10.12 -9.98
C THR A 39 -0.89 10.73 -10.73
N GLU A 40 0.31 10.65 -10.16
CA GLU A 40 1.53 11.14 -10.80
C GLU A 40 2.22 10.01 -11.56
N HIS A 41 2.72 10.31 -12.77
CA HIS A 41 3.56 9.41 -13.54
C HIS A 41 5.04 9.72 -13.28
N TYR A 42 5.75 8.78 -12.67
CA TYR A 42 7.15 8.92 -12.34
C TYR A 42 8.00 8.02 -13.25
N VAL A 43 8.96 8.63 -13.95
CA VAL A 43 9.94 7.89 -14.75
C VAL A 43 11.10 7.47 -13.86
N VAL A 44 11.32 6.15 -13.76
CA VAL A 44 12.40 5.54 -12.98
C VAL A 44 13.76 6.01 -13.50
N LYS A 45 14.61 6.48 -12.59
CA LYS A 45 15.98 6.93 -12.85
C LYS A 45 17.00 5.90 -12.38
N GLN A 46 18.26 6.07 -12.75
CA GLN A 46 19.32 5.15 -12.34
C GLN A 46 19.43 5.11 -10.82
N THR A 47 19.65 3.91 -10.25
CA THR A 47 19.72 3.64 -8.80
C THR A 47 18.42 3.86 -8.02
N ASP A 48 17.30 4.11 -8.71
CA ASP A 48 16.01 4.22 -8.06
C ASP A 48 15.53 2.85 -7.57
N THR A 49 15.16 2.84 -6.30
CA THR A 49 14.49 1.73 -5.63
C THR A 49 13.17 2.23 -5.07
N LEU A 50 12.20 1.35 -4.79
CA LEU A 50 10.93 1.80 -4.20
C LEU A 50 11.13 2.52 -2.86
N MET A 51 12.10 2.11 -2.03
CA MET A 51 12.42 2.82 -0.78
C MET A 51 12.87 4.27 -1.04
N ARG A 52 13.74 4.49 -2.04
CA ARG A 52 14.27 5.83 -2.35
C ARG A 52 13.17 6.71 -2.96
N ILE A 53 12.37 6.16 -3.87
CA ILE A 53 11.25 6.88 -4.46
C ILE A 53 10.24 7.25 -3.38
N ALA A 54 9.81 6.31 -2.55
CA ALA A 54 8.86 6.58 -1.45
C ALA A 54 9.40 7.60 -0.46
N GLY A 55 10.68 7.50 -0.08
CA GLY A 55 11.34 8.45 0.82
C GLY A 55 11.32 9.89 0.31
N ARG A 56 11.49 10.08 -1.01
CA ARG A 56 11.39 11.41 -1.65
C ARG A 56 9.95 11.84 -1.86
N LYS A 57 9.12 10.97 -2.44
CA LYS A 57 7.72 11.26 -2.78
C LYS A 57 6.95 11.64 -1.54
N TYR A 58 7.04 10.88 -0.46
CA TYR A 58 6.24 11.05 0.75
C TYR A 58 6.97 11.83 1.86
N ARG A 59 7.97 12.64 1.51
CA ARG A 59 8.71 13.47 2.48
C ARG A 59 7.73 14.31 3.31
N GLY A 60 7.88 14.25 4.64
CA GLY A 60 6.98 14.91 5.60
C GLY A 60 5.97 13.95 6.25
N MET A 61 5.78 12.75 5.70
CA MET A 61 5.01 11.69 6.36
C MET A 61 5.85 10.90 7.37
N VAL A 62 5.18 10.20 8.28
CA VAL A 62 5.85 9.27 9.22
C VAL A 62 6.41 8.10 8.42
N ARG A 63 7.72 7.82 8.59
CA ARG A 63 8.44 6.72 7.90
C ARG A 63 8.20 6.73 6.37
N PRO A 64 8.61 7.80 5.66
CA PRO A 64 8.24 7.99 4.26
C PRO A 64 8.78 6.88 3.35
N ALA A 65 10.03 6.42 3.57
CA ALA A 65 10.59 5.27 2.86
C ALA A 65 9.86 3.95 3.18
N GLY A 66 9.22 3.86 4.35
CA GLY A 66 8.39 2.72 4.77
C GLY A 66 7.05 2.63 4.04
N LEU A 67 6.69 3.65 3.26
CA LEU A 67 5.49 3.68 2.40
C LEU A 67 5.77 3.13 0.99
N TRP A 68 6.91 2.49 0.76
CA TRP A 68 7.24 1.82 -0.51
C TRP A 68 6.12 0.86 -0.98
N TRP A 69 5.44 0.20 -0.03
CA TRP A 69 4.38 -0.77 -0.32
C TRP A 69 3.17 -0.11 -0.94
N VAL A 70 2.93 1.17 -0.65
CA VAL A 70 1.87 1.95 -1.29
C VAL A 70 2.13 2.06 -2.79
N ILE A 71 3.38 2.35 -3.16
CA ILE A 71 3.78 2.46 -4.57
C ILE A 71 3.68 1.09 -5.25
N ALA A 72 4.17 0.03 -4.59
CA ALA A 72 4.10 -1.33 -5.11
C ALA A 72 2.65 -1.77 -5.38
N ASP A 73 1.77 -1.61 -4.39
CA ASP A 73 0.36 -2.00 -4.48
C ASP A 73 -0.37 -1.21 -5.56
N PHE A 74 -0.03 0.07 -5.73
CA PHE A 74 -0.63 0.93 -6.73
C PHE A 74 -0.17 0.60 -8.17
N GLN A 75 0.82 -0.27 -8.37
CA GLN A 75 1.13 -0.81 -9.69
C GLN A 75 0.22 -1.98 -10.09
N ILE A 76 -0.52 -2.59 -9.14
CA ILE A 76 -1.44 -3.69 -9.45
C ILE A 76 -2.56 -3.14 -10.34
N GLY A 77 -2.69 -3.72 -11.54
CA GLY A 77 -3.65 -3.28 -12.54
C GLY A 77 -3.28 -1.98 -13.27
N ALA A 78 -2.11 -1.42 -12.99
CA ALA A 78 -1.60 -0.27 -13.74
C ALA A 78 -1.09 -0.71 -15.12
N PRO A 79 -1.22 0.13 -16.17
CA PRO A 79 -0.70 -0.19 -17.50
C PRO A 79 0.80 -0.50 -17.48
N GLY A 80 1.19 -1.62 -18.07
CA GLY A 80 2.60 -2.04 -18.16
C GLY A 80 3.15 -2.78 -16.93
N TRP A 81 2.31 -3.11 -15.95
CA TRP A 81 2.69 -3.87 -14.76
C TRP A 81 1.84 -5.14 -14.60
N GLU A 82 2.43 -6.30 -14.91
CA GLU A 82 1.81 -7.62 -14.68
C GLU A 82 2.12 -8.13 -13.26
N GLU A 83 3.37 -7.98 -12.82
CA GLU A 83 3.81 -8.28 -11.46
C GLU A 83 4.40 -7.02 -10.80
N PRO A 84 3.81 -6.51 -9.71
CA PRO A 84 4.34 -5.34 -9.02
C PRO A 84 5.66 -5.67 -8.32
N PRO A 85 6.59 -4.69 -8.18
CA PRO A 85 7.85 -4.95 -7.51
C PRO A 85 7.62 -5.30 -6.03
N SER A 86 8.12 -6.45 -5.59
CA SER A 86 7.91 -6.97 -4.24
C SER A 86 9.03 -6.58 -3.26
N ASP A 87 10.28 -6.51 -3.75
CA ASP A 87 11.44 -6.09 -2.97
C ASP A 87 11.70 -4.59 -3.17
N PRO A 88 11.64 -3.78 -2.10
CA PRO A 88 11.78 -2.33 -2.23
C PRO A 88 13.23 -1.82 -2.27
N THR A 89 14.20 -2.72 -2.10
CA THR A 89 15.64 -2.41 -2.09
C THR A 89 16.31 -2.66 -3.43
N LEU A 90 15.66 -3.40 -4.32
CA LEU A 90 16.17 -3.65 -5.67
C LEU A 90 16.02 -2.42 -6.56
N GLU A 91 16.98 -2.28 -7.48
CA GLU A 91 16.91 -1.26 -8.53
C GLU A 91 15.78 -1.59 -9.50
N LEU A 92 15.01 -0.57 -9.83
CA LEU A 92 13.93 -0.67 -10.80
C LEU A 92 14.47 -0.49 -12.22
N ALA A 93 13.75 -1.02 -13.21
CA ALA A 93 14.10 -0.88 -14.62
C ALA A 93 14.13 0.61 -15.02
N LEU A 94 15.30 1.08 -15.47
CA LEU A 94 15.51 2.46 -15.90
C LEU A 94 14.50 2.82 -17.01
N GLY A 95 13.84 3.97 -16.88
CA GLY A 95 12.85 4.44 -17.84
C GLY A 95 11.45 3.83 -17.68
N ALA A 96 11.25 2.86 -16.78
CA ALA A 96 9.91 2.38 -16.45
C ALA A 96 9.06 3.50 -15.86
N ILE A 97 7.75 3.44 -16.11
CA ILE A 97 6.78 4.41 -15.59
C ILE A 97 6.11 3.80 -14.37
N LEU A 98 6.28 4.44 -13.21
CA LEU A 98 5.54 4.15 -12.00
C LEU A 98 4.36 5.11 -11.84
N PHE A 99 3.24 4.58 -11.39
CA PHE A 99 2.09 5.36 -11.00
C PHE A 99 2.16 5.63 -9.50
N LEU A 100 2.22 6.91 -9.09
CA LEU A 100 2.38 7.30 -7.69
C LEU A 100 1.10 7.95 -7.18
N PRO A 101 0.46 7.42 -6.13
CA PRO A 101 -0.67 8.10 -5.52
C PRO A 101 -0.21 9.38 -4.80
N SER A 102 -1.06 10.40 -4.84
CA SER A 102 -0.82 11.68 -4.17
C SER A 102 -0.77 11.54 -2.64
N HIS A 103 -0.22 12.54 -1.96
CA HIS A 103 -0.22 12.56 -0.49
C HIS A 103 -1.63 12.49 0.09
N ARG A 104 -2.59 13.16 -0.57
CA ARG A 104 -3.99 13.18 -0.16
C ARG A 104 -4.57 11.77 -0.19
N VAL A 105 -4.44 11.08 -1.33
CA VAL A 105 -4.91 9.68 -1.48
C VAL A 105 -4.30 8.78 -0.43
N VAL A 106 -2.99 8.91 -0.17
CA VAL A 106 -2.36 8.11 0.88
C VAL A 106 -3.02 8.37 2.24
N GLN A 107 -3.16 9.63 2.65
CA GLN A 107 -3.68 9.99 3.98
C GLN A 107 -5.17 9.68 4.17
N GLU A 108 -5.98 9.98 3.16
CA GLU A 108 -7.44 9.95 3.25
C GLU A 108 -8.01 8.58 2.87
N ASP A 109 -7.36 7.85 1.96
CA ASP A 109 -7.90 6.59 1.43
C ASP A 109 -7.09 5.37 1.87
N ILE A 110 -5.76 5.44 1.88
CA ILE A 110 -4.92 4.24 2.05
C ILE A 110 -4.66 3.93 3.51
N ILE A 111 -4.23 4.93 4.29
CA ILE A 111 -3.86 4.78 5.71
C ILE A 111 -4.90 5.38 6.66
N SER A 112 -6.08 5.74 6.16
CA SER A 112 -7.14 6.31 6.98
C SER A 112 -7.84 5.26 7.84
N GLU A 113 -8.34 5.70 8.99
CA GLU A 113 -9.15 4.86 9.88
C GLU A 113 -10.50 4.50 9.23
N ASN A 114 -11.06 5.40 8.41
CA ASN A 114 -12.29 5.15 7.66
C ASN A 114 -12.19 3.90 6.77
N ARG A 115 -11.02 3.65 6.16
CA ARG A 115 -10.78 2.40 5.41
C ARG A 115 -10.79 1.17 6.31
N ARG A 116 -10.32 1.28 7.56
CA ARG A 116 -10.38 0.17 8.52
C ARG A 116 -11.83 -0.16 8.91
N ASP A 117 -12.67 0.85 9.07
CA ASP A 117 -14.09 0.65 9.41
C ASP A 117 -14.84 -0.03 8.26
N LEU A 118 -14.54 0.31 7.00
CA LEU A 118 -15.08 -0.37 5.82
C LEU A 118 -14.64 -1.83 5.71
N MET A 119 -13.44 -2.17 6.20
CA MET A 119 -12.86 -3.51 6.13
C MET A 119 -13.14 -4.35 7.38
N SER A 120 -13.75 -3.76 8.42
CA SER A 120 -14.16 -4.48 9.61
C SER A 120 -15.45 -5.25 9.31
N PRO A 121 -15.45 -6.60 9.29
CA PRO A 121 -16.69 -7.34 9.23
C PRO A 121 -17.52 -6.94 10.46
N THR A 122 -18.75 -6.49 10.21
CA THR A 122 -19.76 -6.29 11.27
C THR A 122 -19.68 -7.48 12.22
N SER A 123 -19.42 -7.20 13.51
CA SER A 123 -19.41 -8.20 14.57
C SER A 123 -20.65 -9.08 14.47
N ILE A 124 -20.49 -10.30 13.96
CA ILE A 124 -21.47 -11.37 14.12
C ILE A 124 -20.88 -12.30 15.15
N PHE A 125 -21.03 -11.96 16.43
CA PHE A 125 -21.28 -12.90 17.51
C PHE A 125 -22.03 -12.13 18.60
N ARG A 126 -23.35 -12.31 18.62
CA ARG A 126 -24.17 -12.24 19.85
C ARG A 126 -24.10 -13.59 20.52
#